data_AF-A0A3E0MVS5-F1
#
_entry.id   AF-A0A3E0MVS5-F1
#
_cell.length_a   1.000
_cell.length_b   1.000
_cell.length_c   1.000
_cell.angle_alpha   90.00
_cell.angle_beta   90.00
_cell.angle_gamma   90.00
#
_symmetry.space_group_name_H-M   'P 1'
#
loop_
_entity.id
_entity.type
_entity.pdbx_description
1 polymer ?
#
loop_
_entity_poly.entity_id
_entity_poly.type
_entity_poly.pdbx_seq_one_letter_code
_entity_poly.pdbx_strand_id
1 'polypeptide(L)'
;MGAVKKILERWVVFRGGLAVFGTLARMKAYGLAGAMSKSSAKLNLSLNKPEVATSVDELGKTWVSLMPPDAQHKFKFTGSDEKTAFTEIHIKCPLRGSGDPHACYHLMNYDRTLMEKVGGQLIVLETQANSGKDHCKLAIRKAGEDISDLVPAHENN
;
A
#
# COMPACT_ATOMS: atom_id res chain seq x y z
N MET A 1 -11.96 14.00 -19.58
CA MET A 1 -11.30 13.49 -18.35
C MET A 1 -11.75 12.08 -17.94
N GLY A 2 -13.04 11.72 -18.02
CA GLY A 2 -13.54 10.42 -17.53
C GLY A 2 -12.95 9.17 -18.21
N ALA A 3 -12.71 9.18 -19.52
CA ALA A 3 -12.14 8.02 -20.22
C ALA A 3 -10.68 7.74 -19.83
N VAL A 4 -9.86 8.79 -19.68
CA VAL A 4 -8.46 8.68 -19.24
C VAL A 4 -8.39 8.15 -17.80
N LYS A 5 -9.23 8.67 -16.90
CA LYS A 5 -9.36 8.17 -15.52
C LYS A 5 -9.64 6.67 -15.52
N LYS A 6 -10.67 6.22 -16.25
CA LYS A 6 -11.06 4.81 -16.36
C LYS A 6 -9.93 3.92 -16.86
N ILE A 7 -9.03 4.41 -17.72
CA ILE A 7 -7.86 3.66 -18.20
C ILE A 7 -6.78 3.58 -17.14
N LEU A 8 -6.45 4.70 -16.50
CA LEU A 8 -5.38 4.79 -15.49
C LEU A 8 -5.67 3.98 -14.24
N GLU A 9 -6.94 3.79 -13.89
CA GLU A 9 -7.37 3.04 -12.71
C GLU A 9 -7.48 1.53 -12.93
N ARG A 10 -7.24 1.04 -14.15
CA ARG A 10 -7.34 -0.39 -14.44
C ARG A 10 -6.25 -1.17 -13.73
N TRP A 11 -6.59 -2.38 -13.31
CA TRP A 11 -5.69 -3.36 -12.76
C TRP A 11 -4.43 -3.58 -13.63
N VAL A 12 -4.58 -3.56 -14.95
CA VAL A 12 -3.45 -3.74 -15.87
C VAL A 12 -2.39 -2.65 -15.73
N VAL A 13 -2.80 -1.39 -15.53
CA VAL A 13 -1.90 -0.25 -15.33
C VAL A 13 -1.23 -0.36 -13.97
N PHE A 14 -2.01 -0.65 -12.92
CA PHE A 14 -1.49 -0.86 -11.58
C PHE A 14 -0.47 -2.01 -11.54
N ARG A 15 -0.78 -3.16 -12.14
CA ARG A 15 0.13 -4.32 -12.19
C ARG A 15 1.41 -4.02 -12.96
N GLY A 16 1.33 -3.25 -14.04
CA GLY A 16 2.49 -2.76 -14.78
C GLY A 16 3.40 -1.89 -13.90
N GLY A 17 2.82 -0.91 -13.21
CA GLY A 17 3.53 -0.07 -12.25
C GLY A 17 4.17 -0.88 -11.12
N LEU A 18 3.43 -1.82 -10.53
CA LEU A 18 3.91 -2.72 -9.48
C LEU A 18 5.12 -3.54 -9.94
N ALA A 19 5.11 -4.05 -11.18
CA ALA A 19 6.25 -4.80 -11.73
C ALA A 19 7.50 -3.91 -11.90
N VAL A 20 7.33 -2.68 -12.39
CA VAL A 20 8.42 -1.70 -12.53
C VAL A 20 8.98 -1.33 -11.16
N PHE A 21 8.13 -0.93 -10.21
CA PHE A 21 8.56 -0.54 -8.87
C PHE A 21 9.19 -1.70 -8.10
N GLY A 22 8.64 -2.91 -8.23
CA GLY A 22 9.23 -4.10 -7.64
C GLY A 22 10.62 -4.40 -8.20
N THR A 23 10.82 -4.19 -9.51
CA THR A 23 12.14 -4.36 -10.14
C THR A 23 13.14 -3.33 -9.64
N LEU A 24 12.76 -2.04 -9.60
CA LEU A 24 13.61 -0.98 -9.05
C LEU A 24 13.96 -1.20 -7.57
N ALA A 25 13.00 -1.68 -6.78
CA ALA A 25 13.22 -2.02 -5.38
C ALA A 25 14.24 -3.17 -5.23
N ARG A 26 14.14 -4.24 -6.04
CA ARG A 26 15.17 -5.31 -6.05
C ARG A 26 16.55 -4.81 -6.45
N MET A 27 16.62 -3.85 -7.36
CA MET A 27 17.87 -3.21 -7.78
C MET A 27 18.40 -2.20 -6.76
N LYS A 28 17.74 -2.03 -5.60
CA LYS A 28 18.08 -1.05 -4.56
C LYS A 28 18.08 0.40 -5.06
N ALA A 29 17.39 0.68 -6.17
CA ALA A 29 17.22 2.02 -6.73
C ALA A 29 16.13 2.80 -5.97
N TYR A 30 16.22 2.83 -4.63
CA TYR A 30 15.15 3.28 -3.73
C TYR A 30 14.76 4.74 -3.92
N GLY A 31 15.72 5.61 -4.25
CA GLY A 31 15.44 7.03 -4.54
C GLY A 31 14.51 7.19 -5.76
N LEU A 32 14.83 6.50 -6.86
CA LEU A 32 14.02 6.52 -8.07
C LEU A 32 12.65 5.85 -7.85
N ALA A 33 12.65 4.65 -7.25
CA ALA A 33 11.42 3.92 -6.92
C ALA A 33 10.49 4.78 -6.05
N GLY A 34 11.04 5.44 -5.02
CA GLY A 34 10.29 6.29 -4.12
C GLY A 34 9.73 7.56 -4.78
N ALA A 35 10.51 8.21 -5.66
CA ALA A 35 10.06 9.38 -6.40
C ALA A 35 8.91 9.02 -7.36
N MET A 36 9.05 7.92 -8.12
CA MET A 36 8.03 7.46 -9.04
C MET A 36 6.77 7.00 -8.29
N SER A 37 6.91 6.24 -7.20
CA SER A 37 5.77 5.76 -6.42
C SER A 37 4.97 6.92 -5.81
N LYS A 38 5.65 7.94 -5.28
CA LYS A 38 5.01 9.17 -4.77
C LYS A 38 4.26 9.92 -5.87
N SER A 39 4.86 10.03 -7.06
CA SER A 39 4.20 10.67 -8.21
C SER A 39 2.94 9.91 -8.63
N SER A 40 3.02 8.57 -8.73
CA SER A 40 1.86 7.73 -9.05
C SER A 40 0.78 7.79 -7.96
N ALA A 41 1.16 7.87 -6.68
CA ALA A 41 0.21 8.03 -5.58
C ALA A 41 -0.52 9.38 -5.67
N LYS A 42 0.21 10.48 -5.94
CA LYS A 42 -0.38 11.81 -6.17
C LYS A 42 -1.34 11.82 -7.36
N LEU A 43 -1.00 11.11 -8.45
CA LEU A 43 -1.90 10.94 -9.58
C LEU A 43 -3.19 10.24 -9.16
N ASN A 44 -3.12 9.09 -8.46
CA ASN A 44 -4.30 8.41 -7.92
C ASN A 44 -5.14 9.36 -7.05
N LEU A 45 -4.53 10.04 -6.09
CA LEU A 45 -5.20 11.00 -5.21
C LEU A 45 -5.90 12.12 -5.99
N SER A 46 -5.31 12.62 -7.08
CA SER A 46 -5.95 13.65 -7.91
C SER A 46 -7.14 13.12 -8.74
N LEU A 47 -7.11 11.84 -9.12
CA LEU A 47 -8.18 11.18 -9.85
C LEU A 47 -9.35 10.80 -8.94
N ASN A 48 -9.06 10.34 -7.72
CA ASN A 48 -10.05 9.83 -6.77
C ASN A 48 -10.51 10.85 -5.73
N LYS A 49 -9.68 11.85 -5.43
CA LYS A 49 -9.98 12.94 -4.48
C LYS A 49 -10.60 12.43 -3.17
N PRO A 50 -9.94 11.48 -2.48
CA PRO A 50 -10.48 10.98 -1.22
C PRO A 50 -10.54 12.09 -0.17
N GLU A 51 -11.52 12.00 0.72
CA GLU A 51 -11.61 12.86 1.89
C GLU A 51 -10.68 12.36 3.00
N VAL A 52 -10.41 13.21 3.98
CA VAL A 52 -9.68 12.81 5.18
C VAL A 52 -10.58 11.89 6.01
N ALA A 53 -10.07 10.72 6.39
CA ALA A 53 -10.84 9.78 7.18
C ALA A 53 -11.01 10.29 8.61
N THR A 54 -12.22 10.15 9.15
CA THR A 54 -12.58 10.57 10.50
C THR A 54 -12.41 9.45 11.53
N SER A 55 -12.38 8.19 11.07
CA SER A 55 -12.22 6.99 11.89
C SER A 55 -11.18 6.02 11.32
N VAL A 56 -10.73 5.07 12.15
CA VAL A 56 -9.80 4.00 11.70
C VAL A 56 -10.47 3.06 10.70
N ASP A 57 -11.76 2.76 10.89
CA ASP A 57 -12.57 2.00 9.95
C ASP A 57 -12.61 2.66 8.56
N GLU A 58 -12.79 3.98 8.52
CA GLU A 58 -12.76 4.75 7.28
C GLU A 58 -11.37 4.74 6.63
N LEU A 59 -10.27 4.73 7.39
CA LEU A 59 -8.93 4.59 6.82
C LEU A 59 -8.79 3.26 6.06
N GLY A 60 -9.20 2.15 6.67
CA GLY A 60 -9.16 0.82 6.04
C GLY A 60 -10.01 0.74 4.77
N LYS A 61 -11.25 1.24 4.83
CA LYS A 61 -12.18 1.29 3.69
C LYS A 61 -11.68 2.21 2.57
N THR A 62 -11.11 3.36 2.93
CA THR A 62 -10.54 4.32 1.98
C THR A 62 -9.30 3.76 1.30
N TRP A 63 -8.45 3.03 2.01
CA TRP A 63 -7.32 2.34 1.38
C TRP A 63 -7.79 1.38 0.28
N VAL A 64 -8.81 0.56 0.56
CA VAL A 64 -9.40 -0.35 -0.44
C VAL A 64 -10.01 0.42 -1.61
N SER A 65 -10.74 1.52 -1.34
CA SER A 65 -11.41 2.29 -2.39
C SER A 65 -10.43 2.95 -3.37
N LEU A 66 -9.20 3.25 -2.93
CA LEU A 66 -8.12 3.79 -3.76
C LEU A 66 -7.40 2.74 -4.62
N MET A 67 -7.66 1.44 -4.40
CA MET A 67 -7.12 0.36 -5.22
C MET A 67 -7.89 0.24 -6.55
N PRO A 68 -7.29 -0.39 -7.59
CA PRO A 68 -7.93 -0.55 -8.90
C PRO A 68 -9.35 -1.13 -8.80
N PRO A 69 -10.40 -0.45 -9.31
CA PRO A 69 -11.79 -0.87 -9.14
C PRO A 69 -12.08 -2.29 -9.65
N ASP A 70 -11.41 -2.72 -10.72
CA ASP A 70 -11.51 -4.06 -11.31
C ASP A 70 -10.68 -5.14 -10.58
N ALA A 71 -9.98 -4.79 -9.50
CA ALA A 71 -9.20 -5.72 -8.68
C ALA A 71 -9.33 -5.50 -7.16
N GLN A 72 -10.29 -4.70 -6.69
CA GLN A 72 -10.49 -4.45 -5.24
C GLN A 72 -10.67 -5.73 -4.42
N HIS A 73 -11.24 -6.81 -4.97
CA HIS A 73 -11.35 -8.11 -4.29
C HIS A 73 -9.99 -8.71 -3.85
N LYS A 74 -8.86 -8.20 -4.36
CA LYS A 74 -7.50 -8.58 -3.96
C LYS A 74 -6.94 -7.74 -2.80
N PHE A 75 -7.66 -6.72 -2.34
CA PHE A 75 -7.29 -5.80 -1.28
C PHE A 75 -8.41 -5.79 -0.25
N LYS A 76 -8.17 -6.36 0.93
CA LYS A 76 -9.23 -6.62 1.89
C LYS A 76 -9.07 -5.74 3.12
N PHE A 77 -10.14 -5.13 3.57
CA PHE A 77 -10.27 -4.63 4.93
C PHE A 77 -10.82 -5.76 5.79
N THR A 78 -10.07 -6.18 6.81
CA THR A 78 -10.40 -7.36 7.63
C THR A 78 -11.04 -7.00 8.97
N GLY A 79 -11.07 -5.71 9.32
CA GLY A 79 -11.67 -5.19 10.53
C GLY A 79 -10.79 -4.14 11.18
N SER A 80 -11.26 -3.59 12.30
CA SER A 80 -10.50 -2.65 13.12
C SER A 80 -10.67 -2.95 14.60
N ASP A 81 -9.71 -2.47 15.39
CA ASP A 81 -9.88 -2.22 16.81
C ASP A 81 -10.04 -0.70 17.06
N GLU A 82 -9.96 -0.25 18.32
CA GLU A 82 -10.11 1.16 18.69
C GLU A 82 -9.12 2.10 17.98
N LYS A 83 -7.92 1.62 17.64
CA LYS A 83 -6.80 2.44 17.15
C LYS A 83 -6.32 2.05 15.76
N THR A 84 -6.64 0.85 15.30
CA THR A 84 -5.96 0.21 14.17
C THR A 84 -6.97 -0.42 13.23
N ALA A 85 -6.90 -0.06 11.96
CA ALA A 85 -7.52 -0.83 10.89
C ALA A 85 -6.54 -1.87 10.34
N PHE A 86 -7.03 -3.09 10.12
CA PHE A 86 -6.26 -4.19 9.55
C PHE A 86 -6.68 -4.43 8.11
N THR A 87 -5.68 -4.58 7.23
CA THR A 87 -5.92 -4.85 5.81
C THR A 87 -4.95 -5.89 5.27
N GLU A 88 -5.31 -6.50 4.14
CA GLU A 88 -4.53 -7.55 3.49
C GLU A 88 -4.39 -7.33 1.99
N ILE A 89 -3.23 -7.70 1.44
CA ILE A 89 -2.95 -7.70 0.01
C ILE A 89 -2.80 -9.14 -0.50
N HIS A 90 -3.73 -9.56 -1.37
CA HIS A 90 -3.85 -10.91 -1.96
C HIS A 90 -3.37 -10.97 -3.43
N ILE A 91 -2.48 -10.08 -3.83
CA ILE A 91 -1.81 -10.12 -5.14
C ILE A 91 -0.49 -10.87 -5.03
N LYS A 92 -0.07 -11.56 -6.10
CA LYS A 92 1.28 -12.12 -6.17
C LYS A 92 2.29 -10.98 -6.24
N CYS A 93 2.96 -10.72 -5.11
CA CYS A 93 3.95 -9.66 -5.00
C CYS A 93 5.18 -9.97 -5.86
N PRO A 94 5.75 -8.99 -6.59
CA PRO A 94 7.02 -9.21 -7.29
C PRO A 94 8.13 -9.61 -6.30
N LEU A 95 8.14 -9.06 -5.10
CA LEU A 95 9.17 -9.38 -4.10
C LEU A 95 8.92 -10.70 -3.36
N ARG A 96 7.87 -11.47 -3.69
CA ARG A 96 7.57 -12.71 -2.97
C ARG A 96 8.77 -13.66 -3.01
N GLY A 97 9.19 -14.12 -1.82
CA GLY A 97 10.30 -15.06 -1.66
C GLY A 97 11.69 -14.49 -1.96
N SER A 98 11.84 -13.16 -2.06
CA SER A 98 13.16 -12.56 -2.27
C SER A 98 14.02 -12.52 -1.00
N GLY A 99 13.43 -12.74 0.18
CA GLY A 99 14.11 -12.59 1.47
C GLY A 99 14.44 -11.14 1.83
N ASP A 100 13.87 -10.15 1.14
CA ASP A 100 14.23 -8.73 1.30
C ASP A 100 13.01 -7.90 1.74
N PRO A 101 12.75 -7.79 3.05
CA PRO A 101 11.65 -6.96 3.56
C PRO A 101 11.93 -5.46 3.44
N HIS A 102 13.19 -5.01 3.30
CA HIS A 102 13.52 -3.61 3.05
C HIS A 102 13.10 -3.17 1.64
N ALA A 103 13.32 -4.01 0.62
CA ALA A 103 12.77 -3.76 -0.71
C ALA A 103 11.23 -3.66 -0.67
N CYS A 104 10.56 -4.48 0.15
CA CYS A 104 9.13 -4.38 0.36
C CYS A 104 8.72 -3.06 1.02
N TYR A 105 9.46 -2.62 2.04
CA TYR A 105 9.24 -1.32 2.67
C TYR A 105 9.26 -0.22 1.61
N HIS A 106 10.26 -0.17 0.74
CA HIS A 106 10.33 0.84 -0.32
C HIS A 106 9.23 0.69 -1.38
N LEU A 107 8.83 -0.53 -1.73
CA LEU A 107 7.72 -0.77 -2.65
C LEU A 107 6.39 -0.21 -2.11
N MET A 108 6.15 -0.37 -0.81
CA MET A 108 4.94 0.09 -0.11
C MET A 108 4.90 1.61 0.13
N ASN A 109 5.87 2.36 -0.39
CA ASN A 109 5.87 3.83 -0.32
C ASN A 109 4.70 4.45 -1.10
N TYR A 110 4.16 3.77 -2.12
CA TYR A 110 2.93 4.16 -2.79
C TYR A 110 1.75 4.22 -1.80
N ASP A 111 1.45 3.11 -1.13
CA ASP A 111 0.35 2.99 -0.18
C ASP A 111 0.50 3.93 1.02
N ARG A 112 1.72 4.08 1.55
CA ARG A 112 1.97 5.05 2.63
C ARG A 112 1.68 6.50 2.19
N THR A 113 2.03 6.86 0.96
CA THR A 113 1.73 8.20 0.41
C THR A 113 0.22 8.41 0.25
N LEU A 114 -0.53 7.37 -0.11
CA LEU A 114 -1.99 7.44 -0.15
C LEU A 114 -2.57 7.68 1.24
N MET A 115 -2.11 6.91 2.22
CA MET A 115 -2.62 6.98 3.60
C MET A 115 -2.28 8.30 4.29
N GLU A 116 -1.07 8.82 4.08
CA GLU A 116 -0.70 10.16 4.58
C GLU A 116 -1.70 11.23 4.13
N LYS A 117 -2.17 11.17 2.88
CA LYS A 117 -3.11 12.17 2.35
C LYS A 117 -4.50 12.11 3.00
N VAL A 118 -4.92 10.93 3.47
CA VAL A 118 -6.24 10.73 4.08
C VAL A 118 -6.17 10.74 5.62
N GLY A 119 -5.04 11.20 6.19
CA GLY A 119 -4.87 11.34 7.64
C GLY A 119 -4.42 10.06 8.35
N GLY A 120 -3.92 9.08 7.61
CA GLY A 120 -3.43 7.81 8.15
C GLY A 120 -1.92 7.61 8.04
N GLN A 121 -1.42 6.62 8.76
CA GLN A 121 -0.08 6.05 8.64
C GLN A 121 -0.22 4.53 8.49
N LEU A 122 0.48 3.96 7.50
CA LEU A 122 0.37 2.55 7.13
C LEU A 122 1.67 1.81 7.44
N ILE A 123 1.53 0.70 8.16
CA ILE A 123 2.59 -0.18 8.61
C ILE A 123 2.39 -1.54 7.96
N VAL A 124 3.46 -2.12 7.42
CA VAL A 124 3.44 -3.50 6.93
C VAL A 124 3.78 -4.41 8.11
N LEU A 125 2.85 -5.24 8.56
CA LEU A 125 3.06 -6.19 9.66
C LEU A 125 3.68 -7.49 9.18
N GLU A 126 3.22 -8.00 8.03
CA GLU A 126 3.70 -9.25 7.45
C GLU A 126 3.84 -9.07 5.93
N THR A 127 5.00 -9.47 5.38
CA THR A 127 5.31 -9.32 3.95
C THR A 127 5.53 -10.67 3.27
N GLN A 128 5.04 -10.80 2.04
CA GLN A 128 5.34 -11.95 1.19
C GLN A 128 6.83 -12.09 0.84
N ALA A 129 7.66 -11.08 1.11
CA ALA A 129 9.09 -11.11 0.79
C ALA A 129 9.86 -12.18 1.57
N ASN A 130 9.56 -12.35 2.87
CA ASN A 130 10.27 -13.27 3.78
C ASN A 130 9.36 -14.17 4.63
N SER A 131 8.06 -13.90 4.77
CA SER A 131 7.18 -14.66 5.67
C SER A 131 6.80 -16.07 5.20
N GLY A 132 7.02 -16.40 3.93
CA GLY A 132 6.49 -17.62 3.31
C GLY A 132 4.96 -17.63 3.10
N LYS A 133 4.25 -16.56 3.49
CA LYS A 133 2.80 -16.42 3.27
C LYS A 133 2.48 -15.98 1.84
N ASP A 134 1.23 -16.18 1.46
CA ASP A 134 0.71 -15.82 0.15
C ASP A 134 0.04 -14.44 0.07
N HIS A 135 -0.11 -13.76 1.20
CA HIS A 135 -0.64 -12.40 1.29
C HIS A 135 0.23 -11.55 2.23
N CYS A 136 0.12 -10.23 2.11
CA CYS A 136 0.68 -9.30 3.09
C CYS A 136 -0.39 -8.89 4.09
N LYS A 137 0.00 -8.59 5.33
CA LYS A 137 -0.87 -7.96 6.34
C LYS A 137 -0.36 -6.56 6.67
N LEU A 138 -1.28 -5.63 6.76
CA LEU A 138 -1.02 -4.22 7.02
C LEU A 138 -1.86 -3.75 8.21
N ALA A 139 -1.33 -2.76 8.91
CA ALA A 139 -2.03 -1.97 9.89
C ALA A 139 -2.08 -0.51 9.44
N ILE A 140 -3.20 0.16 9.67
CA ILE A 140 -3.37 1.58 9.38
C ILE A 140 -3.89 2.26 10.65
N ARG A 141 -3.17 3.26 11.13
CA ARG A 141 -3.59 4.13 12.24
C ARG A 141 -3.78 5.56 11.76
N LYS A 142 -4.43 6.40 12.57
CA LYS A 142 -4.41 7.85 12.34
C LYS A 142 -2.97 8.38 12.42
N ALA A 143 -2.65 9.36 11.60
CA ALA A 143 -1.33 9.99 11.60
C ALA A 143 -1.04 10.64 12.96
N GLY A 144 0.17 10.40 13.50
CA GLY A 144 0.61 10.93 14.79
C GLY A 144 0.22 10.09 16.01
N GLU A 145 -0.63 9.06 15.84
CA GLU A 145 -0.85 8.05 16.87
C GLU A 145 0.42 7.24 17.12
N ASP A 146 0.56 6.74 18.35
CA ASP A 146 1.62 5.80 18.71
C ASP A 146 1.50 4.54 17.85
N ILE A 147 2.64 3.98 17.45
CA ILE A 147 2.77 2.74 16.66
C ILE A 147 3.79 1.78 17.27
N SER A 148 4.29 2.06 18.48
CA SER A 148 5.37 1.31 19.12
C SER A 148 5.04 -0.17 19.38
N ASP A 149 3.76 -0.51 19.47
CA ASP A 149 3.25 -1.88 19.58
C ASP A 149 3.09 -2.59 18.22
N LEU A 150 3.19 -1.87 17.10
CA LEU A 150 3.14 -2.43 15.75
C LEU A 150 4.55 -2.68 15.25
N VAL A 151 4.97 -3.95 15.18
CA VAL A 151 6.31 -4.31 14.69
C VAL A 151 6.36 -4.32 13.16
N PRO A 152 7.11 -3.42 12.51
CA PRO A 152 7.18 -3.38 11.06
C PRO A 152 7.95 -4.58 10.48
N ALA A 153 7.45 -5.17 9.41
CA ALA A 153 8.05 -6.35 8.78
C ALA A 153 9.50 -6.17 8.29
N HIS A 154 9.96 -4.93 8.12
CA HIS A 154 11.32 -4.60 7.68
C HIS A 154 12.31 -4.42 8.84
N GLU A 155 11.82 -4.46 10.08
CA GLU A 155 12.64 -4.43 11.30
C GLU A 155 12.83 -5.84 11.88
N ASN A 156 11.93 -6.77 11.53
CA ASN A 156 12.06 -8.19 11.84
C ASN A 156 13.03 -8.86 10.85
N ASN A 157 14.31 -8.94 11.21
CA ASN A 157 15.32 -9.77 10.55
C ASN A 157 15.58 -11.05 11.36
#